data_AF-A0A534YI81-F1
#
_entry.id   AF-A0A534YI81-F1
#
_cell.length_a   1.000
_cell.length_b   1.000
_cell.length_c   1.000
_cell.angle_alpha   90.00
_cell.angle_beta   90.00
_cell.angle_gamma   90.00
#
_symmetry.space_group_name_H-M   'P 1'
#
loop_
_entity.id
_entity.type
_entity.pdbx_description
1 polymer ?
#
loop_
_entity_poly.entity_id
_entity_poly.type
_entity_poly.pdbx_seq_one_letter_code
_entity_poly.pdbx_strand_id
1 'polypeptide(L)'
;MERSFGHDAAAPSVAGLASGALAVAAATFLLELSRTLAERARGRWYAGNGRDVFHAGAVAVLTAAFAFNGLPPAIAFLAGATVSIAPLLILDDLPSKRGPRVAVLFALFAIASAPAVVDPRSIETAVDAVARALFRSP
;
A
#
# COMPACT_ATOMS: atom_id res chain seq x y z
N MET A 1 -24.39 -33.13 6.44
CA MET A 1 -23.56 -33.16 5.22
C MET A 1 -22.59 -31.98 5.31
N GLU A 2 -21.54 -32.14 6.12
CA GLU A 2 -20.47 -31.16 6.28
C GLU A 2 -19.75 -31.02 4.95
N ARG A 3 -19.80 -29.81 4.35
CA ARG A 3 -18.83 -29.48 3.31
C ARG A 3 -17.50 -29.28 4.02
N SER A 4 -16.68 -30.32 3.97
CA SER A 4 -15.24 -30.22 4.14
C SER A 4 -14.74 -29.20 3.14
N PHE A 5 -14.59 -27.98 3.63
CA PHE A 5 -13.90 -26.90 2.96
C PHE A 5 -12.42 -27.22 3.09
N GLY A 6 -11.93 -28.13 2.23
CA GLY A 6 -10.51 -28.24 1.94
C GLY A 6 -10.04 -26.87 1.48
N HIS A 7 -9.39 -26.14 2.37
CA HIS A 7 -8.92 -24.77 2.15
C HIS A 7 -7.45 -24.85 1.82
N ASP A 8 -7.17 -25.26 0.59
CA ASP A 8 -5.86 -25.06 0.02
C ASP A 8 -5.64 -23.55 -0.07
N ALA A 9 -4.72 -23.02 0.72
CA ALA A 9 -4.18 -21.69 0.54
C ALA A 9 -3.56 -21.68 -0.85
N ALA A 10 -4.32 -21.22 -1.85
CA ALA A 10 -3.83 -21.12 -3.21
C ALA A 10 -2.59 -20.22 -3.16
N ALA A 11 -1.43 -20.77 -3.54
CA ALA A 11 -0.20 -20.01 -3.61
C ALA A 11 -0.44 -18.73 -4.44
N PRO A 12 0.16 -17.59 -4.04
CA PRO A 12 -0.09 -16.33 -4.73
C PRO A 12 0.21 -16.48 -6.21
N SER A 13 -0.74 -16.05 -7.05
CA SER A 13 -0.55 -16.13 -8.49
C SER A 13 0.65 -15.28 -8.91
N VAL A 14 1.40 -15.74 -9.92
CA VAL A 14 2.53 -14.97 -10.48
C VAL A 14 2.08 -13.58 -10.94
N ALA A 15 0.88 -13.48 -11.51
CA ALA A 15 0.27 -12.20 -11.90
C ALA A 15 0.00 -11.30 -10.69
N GLY A 16 -0.47 -11.87 -9.58
CA GLY A 16 -0.68 -11.17 -8.32
C GLY A 16 0.61 -10.60 -7.75
N LEU A 17 1.66 -11.42 -7.63
CA LEU A 17 2.98 -10.98 -7.18
C LEU A 17 3.56 -9.89 -8.10
N ALA A 18 3.46 -10.06 -9.42
CA ALA A 18 3.92 -9.07 -10.38
C ALA A 18 3.17 -7.74 -10.23
N SER A 19 1.84 -7.78 -10.07
CA SER A 19 1.04 -6.58 -9.84
C SER A 19 1.41 -5.85 -8.55
N GLY A 20 1.66 -6.60 -7.46
CA GLY A 20 2.12 -6.05 -6.19
C GLY A 20 3.49 -5.39 -6.31
N ALA A 21 4.45 -6.06 -6.95
CA ALA A 21 5.80 -5.52 -7.18
C ALA A 21 5.76 -4.23 -8.03
N LEU A 22 4.95 -4.21 -9.08
CA LEU A 22 4.74 -3.04 -9.92
C LEU A 22 4.10 -1.89 -9.14
N ALA A 23 3.10 -2.18 -8.30
CA ALA A 23 2.44 -1.18 -7.48
C ALA A 23 3.38 -0.57 -6.45
N VAL A 24 4.21 -1.39 -5.78
CA VAL A 24 5.25 -0.93 -4.84
C VAL A 24 6.26 -0.02 -5.56
N ALA A 25 6.73 -0.41 -6.75
CA ALA A 25 7.66 0.39 -7.53
C ALA A 25 7.03 1.72 -7.97
N ALA A 26 5.79 1.70 -8.44
CA ALA A 26 5.05 2.88 -8.86
C ALA A 26 4.77 3.84 -7.68
N ALA A 27 4.32 3.33 -6.54
CA ALA A 27 4.10 4.12 -5.33
C ALA A 27 5.40 4.78 -4.85
N THR A 28 6.50 4.02 -4.81
CA THR A 28 7.83 4.53 -4.47
C THR A 28 8.26 5.64 -5.43
N PHE A 29 8.07 5.44 -6.73
CA PHE A 29 8.42 6.42 -7.75
C PHE A 29 7.59 7.70 -7.62
N LEU A 30 6.29 7.61 -7.34
CA LEU A 30 5.42 8.77 -7.15
C LEU A 30 5.87 9.63 -5.95
N LEU A 31 6.24 9.01 -4.84
CA LEU A 31 6.76 9.75 -3.68
C LEU A 31 8.12 10.41 -3.97
N GLU A 32 9.02 9.71 -4.65
CA GLU A 32 10.33 10.26 -5.03
C GLU A 32 10.19 11.39 -6.07
N LEU A 33 9.25 11.26 -7.01
CA LEU A 33 8.94 12.30 -7.99
C LEU A 33 8.36 13.54 -7.32
N SER A 34 7.41 13.37 -6.39
CA SER A 34 6.85 14.46 -5.57
C SER A 34 7.96 15.28 -4.91
N ARG A 35 8.91 14.60 -4.26
CA ARG A 35 10.06 15.24 -3.62
C ARG A 35 10.99 15.92 -4.62
N THR A 36 11.32 15.26 -5.72
CA THR A 36 12.19 15.84 -6.76
C THR A 36 11.60 17.13 -7.33
N LEU A 37 10.28 17.17 -7.57
CA LEU A 37 9.58 18.35 -8.06
C LEU A 37 9.57 19.47 -7.03
N ALA A 38 9.39 19.14 -5.76
CA ALA A 38 9.48 20.10 -4.66
C ALA A 38 10.86 20.76 -4.55
N GLU A 39 11.93 19.97 -4.63
CA GLU A 39 13.31 20.46 -4.63
C GLU A 39 13.56 21.38 -5.84
N ARG A 40 13.14 20.96 -7.04
CA ARG A 40 13.28 21.74 -8.28
C ARG A 40 12.53 23.06 -8.26
N ALA A 41 11.33 23.07 -7.69
CA ALA A 41 10.48 24.25 -7.60
C ALA A 41 10.83 25.18 -6.40
N ARG A 42 11.92 24.90 -5.67
CA ARG A 42 12.30 25.61 -4.43
C ARG A 42 11.12 25.70 -3.44
N GLY A 43 10.34 24.63 -3.30
CA GLY A 43 9.18 24.58 -2.43
C GLY A 43 7.94 25.34 -2.89
N ARG A 44 7.98 26.14 -3.98
CA ARG A 44 6.80 26.86 -4.50
C ARG A 44 5.71 25.93 -5.02
N TRP A 45 6.10 24.71 -5.39
CA TRP A 45 5.18 23.65 -5.82
C TRP A 45 4.24 23.17 -4.70
N TYR A 46 4.64 23.28 -3.44
CA TYR A 46 3.81 22.88 -2.29
C TYR A 46 2.66 23.85 -2.00
N ALA A 47 2.64 25.04 -2.60
CA ALA A 47 1.60 26.03 -2.36
C ALA A 47 0.24 25.68 -3.00
N GLY A 48 0.14 24.62 -3.80
CA GLY A 48 -1.14 24.15 -4.34
C GLY A 48 -1.14 22.67 -4.69
N ASN A 49 -1.74 21.84 -3.84
CA ASN A 49 -2.24 20.46 -4.02
C ASN A 49 -1.35 19.39 -4.68
N GLY A 50 -0.19 19.74 -5.26
CA GLY A 50 0.61 18.84 -6.09
C GLY A 50 1.18 17.65 -5.30
N ARG A 51 1.60 17.88 -4.05
CA ARG A 51 2.06 16.82 -3.14
C ARG A 51 0.97 15.78 -2.89
N ASP A 52 -0.23 16.27 -2.59
CA ASP A 52 -1.34 15.42 -2.17
C ASP A 52 -1.83 14.56 -3.33
N VAL A 53 -1.72 15.04 -4.58
CA VAL A 53 -1.98 14.22 -5.79
C VAL A 53 -1.02 13.04 -5.90
N PHE A 54 0.28 13.23 -5.64
CA PHE A 54 1.24 12.12 -5.67
C PHE A 54 1.03 11.13 -4.53
N HIS A 55 0.69 11.63 -3.33
CA HIS A 55 0.39 10.78 -2.18
C HIS A 55 -0.89 9.96 -2.41
N ALA A 56 -1.97 10.62 -2.86
CA ALA A 56 -3.21 9.96 -3.25
C ALA A 56 -2.99 8.98 -4.40
N GLY A 57 -2.15 9.33 -5.37
CA GLY A 57 -1.74 8.44 -6.46
C GLY A 57 -1.04 7.18 -5.95
N ALA A 58 -0.09 7.32 -5.02
CA ALA A 58 0.61 6.17 -4.42
C ALA A 58 -0.37 5.23 -3.69
N VAL A 59 -1.28 5.80 -2.89
CA VAL A 59 -2.37 5.04 -2.23
C VAL A 59 -3.27 4.35 -3.26
N ALA A 60 -3.61 5.05 -4.34
CA ALA A 60 -4.50 4.54 -5.37
C ALA A 60 -3.91 3.35 -6.13
N VAL A 61 -2.63 3.36 -6.51
CA VAL A 61 -2.06 2.20 -7.23
C VAL A 61 -1.92 0.97 -6.32
N LEU A 62 -1.60 1.17 -5.03
CA LEU A 62 -1.60 0.07 -4.06
C LEU A 62 -3.01 -0.49 -3.86
N THR A 63 -3.99 0.38 -3.69
CA THR A 63 -5.41 0.00 -3.60
C THR A 63 -5.86 -0.81 -4.82
N ALA A 64 -5.52 -0.36 -6.02
CA ALA A 64 -5.86 -1.05 -7.26
C ALA A 64 -5.21 -2.44 -7.33
N ALA A 65 -3.94 -2.56 -6.94
CA ALA A 65 -3.26 -3.85 -6.89
C ALA A 65 -3.89 -4.79 -5.86
N PHE A 66 -4.25 -4.30 -4.68
CA PHE A 66 -4.94 -5.08 -3.65
C PHE A 66 -6.31 -5.57 -4.11
N ALA A 67 -7.10 -4.71 -4.75
CA ALA A 67 -8.38 -5.08 -5.33
C ALA A 67 -8.20 -6.12 -6.46
N PHE A 68 -7.18 -5.95 -7.31
CA PHE A 68 -6.83 -6.92 -8.35
C PHE A 68 -6.43 -8.29 -7.78
N ASN A 69 -5.81 -8.32 -6.60
CA ASN A 69 -5.47 -9.55 -5.87
C ASN A 69 -6.64 -10.15 -5.09
N GLY A 70 -7.84 -9.57 -5.18
CA GLY A 70 -9.07 -10.15 -4.64
C GLY A 70 -9.59 -9.51 -3.36
N LEU A 71 -8.96 -8.44 -2.86
CA LEU A 71 -9.52 -7.72 -1.70
C LEU A 71 -10.79 -6.95 -2.09
N PRO A 72 -11.85 -6.97 -1.25
CA PRO A 72 -13.01 -6.12 -1.43
C PRO A 72 -12.61 -4.65 -1.52
N PRO A 73 -13.22 -3.83 -2.41
CA PRO A 73 -12.75 -2.47 -2.70
C PRO A 73 -12.55 -1.58 -1.46
N ALA A 74 -13.46 -1.65 -0.49
CA ALA A 74 -13.34 -0.88 0.75
C ALA A 74 -12.13 -1.32 1.61
N ILE A 75 -11.87 -2.62 1.69
CA ILE A 75 -10.73 -3.19 2.43
C ILE A 75 -9.43 -2.91 1.67
N ALA A 76 -9.44 -3.03 0.33
CA ALA A 76 -8.31 -2.68 -0.52
C ALA A 76 -7.90 -1.22 -0.33
N PHE A 77 -8.88 -0.30 -0.27
CA PHE A 77 -8.63 1.11 -0.01
C PHE A 77 -8.05 1.34 1.39
N LEU A 78 -8.64 0.72 2.42
CA LEU A 78 -8.15 0.80 3.79
C LEU A 78 -6.70 0.28 3.89
N ALA A 79 -6.41 -0.86 3.27
CA ALA A 79 -5.08 -1.45 3.24
C ALA A 79 -4.09 -0.55 2.49
N GLY A 80 -4.45 -0.03 1.32
CA GLY A 80 -3.63 0.89 0.52
C GLY A 80 -3.28 2.16 1.29
N ALA A 81 -4.27 2.74 1.98
CA ALA A 81 -4.07 3.90 2.84
C ALA A 81 -3.16 3.57 4.03
N THR A 82 -3.42 2.46 4.73
CA THR A 82 -2.66 2.03 5.92
C THR A 82 -1.19 1.78 5.60
N VAL A 83 -0.91 1.03 4.52
CA VAL A 83 0.45 0.73 4.05
C VAL A 83 1.23 2.01 3.73
N SER A 84 0.53 3.06 3.29
CA SER A 84 1.15 4.33 2.92
C SER A 84 1.45 5.23 4.12
N ILE A 85 0.88 4.99 5.31
CA ILE A 85 1.07 5.86 6.48
C ILE A 85 2.56 6.00 6.84
N ALA A 86 3.25 4.88 7.10
CA ALA A 86 4.64 4.94 7.54
C ALA A 86 5.57 5.59 6.50
N PRO A 87 5.56 5.21 5.21
CA PRO A 87 6.32 5.89 4.16
C PRO A 87 6.06 7.41 4.10
N LEU A 88 4.81 7.83 4.25
CA LEU A 88 4.43 9.25 4.19
C LEU A 88 4.88 10.03 5.43
N LEU A 89 4.82 9.42 6.62
CA LEU A 89 5.23 10.07 7.88
C LEU A 89 6.73 10.33 7.94
N ILE A 90 7.54 9.43 7.40
CA ILE A 90 9.00 9.54 7.49
C ILE A 90 9.64 10.15 6.23
N LEU A 91 8.87 10.46 5.19
CA LEU A 91 9.37 10.84 3.87
C LEU A 91 10.37 12.01 3.92
N ASP A 92 10.11 12.96 4.82
CA ASP A 92 10.93 14.15 5.00
C ASP A 92 12.22 13.87 5.81
N ASP A 93 12.20 12.84 6.68
CA ASP A 93 13.31 12.41 7.54
C ASP A 93 14.26 11.40 6.87
N LEU A 94 13.88 10.88 5.69
CA LEU A 94 14.69 9.91 4.97
C LEU A 94 16.04 10.51 4.48
N PRO A 95 17.06 9.66 4.24
CA PRO A 95 18.35 10.12 3.76
C PRO A 95 18.25 11.09 2.57
N SER A 96 19.09 12.14 2.58
CA SER A 96 19.13 13.12 1.50
C SER A 96 19.58 12.50 0.16
N LYS A 97 20.40 11.44 0.23
CA LYS A 97 20.84 10.66 -0.93
C LYS A 97 19.67 9.85 -1.49
N ARG A 98 19.39 10.05 -2.79
CA ARG A 98 18.30 9.40 -3.53
C ARG A 98 18.31 7.87 -3.44
N GLY A 99 19.46 7.22 -3.66
CA GLY A 99 19.56 5.75 -3.67
C GLY A 99 19.07 5.09 -2.38
N PRO A 100 19.68 5.40 -1.21
CA PRO A 100 19.23 4.87 0.07
C PRO A 100 17.76 5.18 0.41
N ARG A 101 17.29 6.39 0.10
CA ARG A 101 15.90 6.79 0.33
C ARG A 101 14.90 5.94 -0.45
N VAL A 102 15.13 5.78 -1.75
CA VAL A 102 14.30 4.94 -2.63
C VAL A 102 14.29 3.49 -2.14
N ALA A 103 15.44 2.97 -1.71
CA ALA A 103 15.53 1.61 -1.17
C ALA A 103 14.69 1.44 0.11
N VAL A 104 14.71 2.41 1.02
CA VAL A 104 13.89 2.39 2.25
C VAL A 104 12.40 2.45 1.92
N LEU A 105 11.97 3.38 1.06
CA LEU A 105 10.57 3.48 0.64
C LEU A 105 10.07 2.18 -0.01
N PHE A 106 10.87 1.64 -0.94
CA PHE A 106 10.55 0.39 -1.60
C PHE A 106 10.42 -0.76 -0.59
N ALA A 107 11.37 -0.88 0.34
CA ALA A 107 11.34 -1.92 1.37
C ALA A 107 10.11 -1.81 2.27
N LEU A 108 9.76 -0.60 2.72
CA LEU A 108 8.58 -0.36 3.56
C LEU A 108 7.29 -0.75 2.83
N PHE A 109 7.13 -0.28 1.60
CA PHE A 109 5.97 -0.64 0.78
C PHE A 109 5.92 -2.14 0.51
N ALA A 110 7.04 -2.79 0.16
CA ALA A 110 7.11 -4.21 -0.12
C ALA A 110 6.70 -5.06 1.10
N ILE A 111 7.29 -4.78 2.27
CA ILE A 111 7.01 -5.52 3.51
C ILE A 111 5.55 -5.34 3.92
N ALA A 112 5.06 -4.11 3.93
CA ALA A 112 3.70 -3.81 4.39
C ALA A 112 2.63 -4.30 3.40
N SER A 113 2.92 -4.34 2.10
CA SER A 113 2.00 -4.83 1.06
C SER A 113 1.96 -6.35 0.97
N ALA A 114 2.99 -7.06 1.42
CA ALA A 114 3.13 -8.50 1.22
C ALA A 114 1.90 -9.30 1.69
N PRO A 115 1.32 -9.08 2.89
CA PRO A 115 0.14 -9.82 3.32
C PRO A 115 -1.07 -9.63 2.39
N ALA A 116 -1.33 -8.40 1.94
CA ALA A 116 -2.45 -8.07 1.06
C ALA A 116 -2.31 -8.64 -0.36
N VAL A 117 -1.08 -8.90 -0.81
CA VAL A 117 -0.78 -9.49 -2.13
C VAL A 117 -0.70 -11.02 -2.06
N VAL A 118 -0.14 -11.56 -0.99
CA VAL A 118 0.13 -12.99 -0.85
C VAL A 118 -1.06 -13.76 -0.30
N ASP A 119 -1.73 -13.20 0.70
CA ASP A 119 -2.89 -13.81 1.37
C ASP A 119 -3.94 -12.75 1.72
N PRO A 120 -4.71 -12.28 0.72
CA PRO A 120 -5.74 -11.25 0.94
C PRO A 120 -6.81 -11.66 1.97
N ARG A 121 -7.07 -12.96 2.12
CA ARG A 121 -8.06 -13.46 3.10
C ARG A 121 -7.64 -13.22 4.54
N SER A 122 -6.34 -13.24 4.82
CA SER A 122 -5.83 -12.88 6.15
C SER A 122 -6.20 -11.45 6.54
N ILE A 123 -6.16 -10.51 5.58
CA ILE A 123 -6.54 -9.11 5.78
C ILE A 123 -8.04 -8.99 6.00
N GLU A 124 -8.87 -9.65 5.20
CA GLU A 124 -10.32 -9.65 5.41
C GLU A 124 -10.70 -10.17 6.79
N THR A 125 -10.09 -11.28 7.21
CA THR A 125 -10.32 -11.90 8.52
C THR A 125 -9.90 -10.97 9.65
N ALA A 126 -8.75 -10.31 9.52
CA ALA A 126 -8.28 -9.33 10.50
C ALA A 126 -9.23 -8.13 10.60
N VAL A 127 -9.69 -7.61 9.46
CA VAL A 127 -10.64 -6.48 9.42
C VAL A 127 -11.99 -6.87 10.04
N ASP A 128 -12.51 -8.06 9.74
CA ASP A 128 -13.76 -8.55 10.35
C ASP A 128 -13.61 -8.78 11.86
N ALA A 129 -12.47 -9.30 12.32
CA ALA A 129 -12.19 -9.47 13.74
C ALA A 129 -12.16 -8.11 14.47
N VAL A 130 -11.52 -7.09 13.88
CA VAL A 130 -11.53 -5.72 14.40
C VAL A 130 -12.94 -5.14 14.41
N ALA A 131 -13.69 -5.29 13.32
CA ALA A 131 -15.06 -4.80 13.24
C ALA A 131 -15.96 -5.45 14.31
N ARG A 132 -15.83 -6.77 14.52
CA ARG A 132 -16.54 -7.46 15.61
C ARG A 132 -16.14 -6.93 16.99
N ALA A 133 -14.85 -6.76 17.25
CA ALA A 133 -14.38 -6.24 18.53
C ALA A 133 -14.87 -4.82 18.84
N LEU A 134 -14.99 -3.97 17.81
CA LEU A 134 -15.39 -2.57 17.97
C LEU A 134 -16.91 -2.38 18.02
N PHE A 135 -17.67 -3.16 17.23
CA PHE A 135 -19.10 -2.89 16.99
C PHE A 135 -20.04 -3.99 17.49
N ARG A 136 -19.54 -5.19 17.80
CA ARG A 136 -20.33 -6.21 18.49
C ARG A 136 -19.87 -6.28 19.95
N SER A 137 -20.48 -5.43 20.79
CA SER A 137 -20.53 -5.72 22.22
C SER A 137 -21.34 -7.01 22.46
N PRO A 138 -21.06 -7.76 23.54
CA PRO A 138 -21.74 -9.01 23.88
C PRO A 138 -23.26 -8.87 23.96
#